data_AF-A0A8H8DG43-F1
#
_entry.id   AF-A0A8H8DG43-F1
#
_cell.length_a   1.000
_cell.length_b   1.000
_cell.length_c   1.000
_cell.angle_alpha   90.00
_cell.angle_beta   90.00
_cell.angle_gamma   90.00
#
_symmetry.space_group_name_H-M   'P 1'
#
loop_
_entity.id
_entity.type
_entity.pdbx_description
1 polymer ?
#
loop_
_entity_poly.entity_id
_entity_poly.type
_entity_poly.pdbx_seq_one_letter_code
_entity_poly.pdbx_strand_id
1 'polypeptide(L)'
;MYLFPRIRLPENAVKAAEKAGKAPDDFYCMAMLEATGCVVPGSGFGQVPGTWHFRTTFLPLEDHYDEFCNLLKKFHQNFMDRYRD
;
A
#
# COMPACT_ATOMS: atom_id res chain seq x y z
N MET A 1 -18.04 2.44 2.80
CA MET A 1 -17.36 3.06 1.65
C MET A 1 -15.82 2.99 1.71
N TYR A 2 -15.21 2.47 2.79
CA TYR A 2 -13.76 2.34 2.90
C TYR A 2 -13.36 0.88 3.13
N LEU A 3 -12.21 0.50 2.60
CA LEU A 3 -11.50 -0.73 2.92
C LEU A 3 -10.23 -0.37 3.66
N PHE A 4 -9.79 -1.26 4.57
CA PHE A 4 -8.56 -1.09 5.33
C PHE A 4 -7.69 -2.36 5.31
N PRO A 5 -7.13 -2.74 4.15
CA PRO A 5 -6.37 -3.97 4.03
C PRO A 5 -5.07 -3.91 4.85
N ARG A 6 -4.72 -5.03 5.49
CA ARG A 6 -3.40 -5.22 6.07
C ARG A 6 -2.41 -5.63 5.00
N ILE A 7 -1.24 -5.01 4.99
CA ILE A 7 -0.11 -5.39 4.15
C ILE A 7 0.99 -6.03 5.00
N ARG A 8 1.56 -7.12 4.49
CA ARG A 8 2.71 -7.80 5.09
C ARG A 8 3.93 -7.46 4.27
N LEU A 9 4.69 -6.49 4.76
CA LEU A 9 5.88 -6.00 4.07
C LEU A 9 7.09 -6.91 4.40
N PRO A 10 7.91 -7.27 3.40
CA PRO A 10 9.15 -8.00 3.62
C PRO A 10 10.16 -7.15 4.40
N GLU A 11 11.14 -7.78 5.04
CA GLU A 11 12.08 -7.04 5.90
C GLU A 11 12.88 -5.99 5.13
N ASN A 12 13.24 -6.29 3.87
CA ASN A 12 13.98 -5.35 3.04
C ASN A 12 13.17 -4.10 2.72
N ALA A 13 11.84 -4.20 2.60
CA ALA A 13 10.97 -3.04 2.42
C ALA A 13 10.90 -2.19 3.70
N VAL A 14 10.85 -2.83 4.88
CA VAL A 14 10.87 -2.13 6.17
C VAL A 14 12.19 -1.38 6.35
N LYS A 15 13.34 -2.03 6.09
CA LYS A 15 14.67 -1.41 6.14
C LYS A 15 14.81 -0.26 5.15
N ALA A 16 14.24 -0.40 3.95
CA ALA A 16 14.24 0.68 2.96
C ALA A 16 13.41 1.89 3.41
N ALA A 17 12.25 1.65 4.05
CA ALA A 17 11.43 2.71 4.61
C ALA A 17 12.14 3.44 5.76
N GLU A 18 12.78 2.69 6.67
CA GLU A 18 13.58 3.25 7.76
C GLU A 18 14.74 4.12 7.23
N LYS A 19 15.46 3.64 6.21
CA LYS A 19 16.52 4.40 5.54
C LYS A 19 16.01 5.70 4.89
N ALA A 20 14.76 5.70 4.43
CA ALA A 20 14.09 6.87 3.89
C ALA A 20 13.45 7.77 4.98
N GLY A 21 13.57 7.42 6.26
CA GLY A 21 12.95 8.16 7.36
C GLY A 21 11.43 8.11 7.36
N LYS A 22 10.84 7.07 6.77
CA LYS A 22 9.38 6.90 6.60
C LYS A 22 8.89 5.68 7.37
N ALA A 23 7.65 5.73 7.83
CA ALA A 23 6.96 4.51 8.28
C ALA A 23 6.79 3.52 7.10
N PRO A 24 6.89 2.21 7.31
CA PRO A 24 6.78 1.23 6.23
C PRO A 24 5.49 1.31 5.41
N ASP A 25 4.37 1.63 6.06
CA ASP A 25 3.10 1.85 5.37
C ASP A 25 3.07 3.16 4.57
N ASP A 26 3.63 4.26 5.09
CA ASP A 26 3.80 5.52 4.35
C ASP A 26 4.68 5.30 3.11
N PHE A 27 5.79 4.58 3.25
CA PHE A 27 6.67 4.24 2.15
C PHE A 27 5.95 3.44 1.05
N TYR A 28 5.20 2.41 1.43
CA TYR A 28 4.40 1.63 0.49
C TYR A 28 3.29 2.46 -0.16
N CYS A 29 2.56 3.24 0.61
CA CYS A 29 1.42 4.03 0.11
C CYS A 29 1.85 5.15 -0.82
N MET A 30 2.99 5.79 -0.56
CA MET A 30 3.53 6.81 -1.46
C MET A 30 3.91 6.21 -2.82
N ALA A 31 4.59 5.07 -2.83
CA ALA A 31 4.90 4.37 -4.07
C ALA A 31 3.62 3.91 -4.81
N MET A 32 2.60 3.50 -4.07
CA MET A 32 1.31 3.09 -4.63
C MET A 32 0.54 4.29 -5.21
N LEU A 33 0.59 5.43 -4.54
CA LEU A 33 -0.02 6.68 -4.99
C LEU A 33 0.61 7.15 -6.30
N GLU A 34 1.94 7.14 -6.39
CA GLU A 34 2.67 7.47 -7.63
C GLU A 34 2.28 6.53 -8.80
N ALA A 35 2.03 5.25 -8.51
CA ALA A 35 1.72 4.25 -9.53
C ALA A 35 0.23 4.20 -9.94
N THR A 36 -0.70 4.53 -9.04
CA THR A 36 -2.14 4.24 -9.20
C THR A 36 -3.06 5.44 -8.95
N GLY A 37 -2.55 6.53 -8.38
CA GLY A 37 -3.29 7.77 -8.17
C GLY A 37 -4.24 7.78 -6.96
N CYS A 38 -4.39 6.71 -6.17
CA CYS A 38 -5.32 6.73 -5.03
C CYS A 38 -5.03 5.70 -3.91
N VAL A 39 -4.39 6.11 -2.81
CA VAL A 39 -4.42 5.45 -1.48
C VAL A 39 -4.05 6.44 -0.36
N VAL A 40 -4.40 6.13 0.89
CA VAL A 40 -3.96 6.88 2.09
C VAL A 40 -3.29 5.93 3.10
N PRO A 41 -2.14 6.26 3.70
CA PRO A 41 -1.45 5.38 4.65
C PRO A 41 -2.23 5.17 5.96
N GLY A 42 -2.10 3.96 6.53
CA GLY A 42 -2.78 3.56 7.76
C GLY A 42 -2.25 4.25 9.03
N SER A 43 -0.99 4.67 9.03
CA SER A 43 -0.31 5.34 10.14
C SER A 43 -1.02 6.60 10.65
N GLY A 44 -1.78 7.28 9.80
CA GLY A 44 -2.60 8.44 10.18
C GLY A 44 -3.87 8.10 10.98
N PHE A 45 -4.27 6.82 11.07
CA PHE A 45 -5.53 6.38 11.69
C PHE A 45 -5.33 5.64 13.02
N GLY A 46 -4.09 5.38 13.41
CA GLY A 46 -3.75 4.46 14.49
C GLY A 46 -3.85 3.00 14.03
N GLN A 47 -2.82 2.20 14.33
CA GLN A 47 -2.78 0.78 14.03
C GLN A 47 -1.96 0.03 15.09
N VAL A 48 -2.18 -1.27 15.19
CA VAL A 48 -1.44 -2.12 16.14
C VAL A 48 0.06 -2.07 15.79
N PRO A 49 0.97 -1.87 16.76
CA PRO A 49 2.41 -1.88 16.50
C PRO A 49 2.87 -3.14 15.76
N GLY A 50 3.74 -2.97 14.77
CA GLY A 50 4.22 -4.08 13.91
C GLY A 50 3.23 -4.52 12.83
N THR A 51 2.11 -3.80 12.65
CA THR A 51 1.18 -4.01 11.54
C THR A 51 1.09 -2.77 10.67
N TRP A 52 0.84 -2.99 9.39
CA TRP A 52 0.85 -1.96 8.35
C TRP A 52 -0.43 -2.10 7.55
N HIS A 53 -1.08 -0.97 7.27
CA HIS A 53 -2.34 -0.93 6.55
C HIS A 53 -2.36 0.24 5.58
N PHE A 54 -3.28 0.19 4.63
CA PHE A 54 -3.64 1.35 3.82
C PHE A 54 -5.17 1.46 3.77
N ARG A 55 -5.66 2.68 3.58
CA ARG A 55 -7.08 2.93 3.34
C ARG A 55 -7.29 3.16 1.85
N THR A 56 -8.30 2.51 1.30
CA THR A 56 -8.77 2.76 -0.06
C THR A 56 -10.29 2.83 -0.10
N THR A 57 -10.83 3.40 -1.17
CA THR A 57 -12.25 3.45 -1.46
C THR A 57 -12.57 2.59 -2.67
N PHE A 58 -13.78 2.04 -2.73
CA PHE A 58 -14.31 1.32 -3.90
C PHE A 58 -15.33 2.20 -4.65
N LEU A 59 -15.05 3.50 -4.73
CA LEU A 59 -15.91 4.49 -5.38
C LEU A 59 -15.90 4.48 -6.92
N PRO A 60 -14.98 3.83 -7.66
CA PRO A 60 -15.15 3.67 -9.10
C PRO A 60 -16.51 3.02 -9.43
N LEU A 61 -17.02 3.26 -10.64
CA LEU A 61 -18.19 2.53 -11.13
C LEU A 61 -17.84 1.03 -11.26
N GLU A 62 -18.82 0.14 -11.15
CA GLU A 62 -18.60 -1.31 -11.19
C GLU A 62 -17.81 -1.75 -12.44
N ASP A 63 -18.08 -1.15 -13.59
CA ASP A 63 -17.38 -1.44 -14.85
C ASP A 63 -15.87 -1.12 -14.83
N HIS A 64 -15.41 -0.33 -13.85
CA HIS A 64 -13.99 0.01 -13.66
C HIS A 64 -13.32 -0.79 -12.53
N TYR A 65 -14.04 -1.68 -11.84
CA TYR A 65 -13.47 -2.43 -10.72
C TYR A 65 -12.34 -3.36 -11.14
N ASP A 66 -12.47 -4.05 -12.28
CA ASP A 66 -11.42 -4.95 -12.75
C ASP A 66 -10.13 -4.20 -13.07
N GLU A 67 -10.23 -3.04 -13.72
CA GLU A 67 -9.08 -2.20 -14.03
C GLU A 67 -8.41 -1.69 -12.74
N PHE A 68 -9.21 -1.17 -11.80
CA PHE A 68 -8.73 -0.70 -10.52
C PHE A 68 -8.01 -1.80 -9.74
N CYS A 69 -8.65 -2.97 -9.57
CA CYS A 69 -8.08 -4.12 -8.90
C CYS A 69 -6.77 -4.59 -9.57
N ASN A 70 -6.71 -4.58 -10.90
CA ASN A 70 -5.51 -4.96 -11.64
C ASN A 70 -4.35 -3.97 -11.45
N LEU A 71 -4.63 -2.67 -11.36
CA LEU A 71 -3.61 -1.66 -11.04
C LEU A 71 -3.02 -1.88 -9.65
N LEU A 72 -3.86 -2.09 -8.64
CA LEU A 72 -3.38 -2.36 -7.27
C LEU A 72 -2.56 -3.67 -7.22
N LYS A 73 -3.05 -4.72 -7.89
CA LYS A 73 -2.37 -6.02 -7.96
C LYS A 73 -1.00 -5.90 -8.63
N LYS A 74 -0.92 -5.25 -9.79
CA LYS A 74 0.33 -5.06 -10.53
C LYS A 74 1.34 -4.26 -9.73
N PHE A 75 0.90 -3.16 -9.10
CA PHE A 75 1.74 -2.40 -8.19
C PHE A 75 2.27 -3.28 -7.05
N HIS A 76 1.37 -3.99 -6.35
CA HIS A 76 1.73 -4.82 -5.21
C HIS A 76 2.75 -5.90 -5.58
N GLN A 77 2.55 -6.60 -6.69
CA GLN A 77 3.47 -7.62 -7.19
C GLN A 77 4.86 -7.03 -7.47
N ASN A 78 4.92 -5.93 -8.23
CA ASN A 78 6.20 -5.28 -8.55
C ASN A 78 6.93 -4.76 -7.31
N PHE A 79 6.19 -4.18 -6.35
CA PHE A 79 6.76 -3.73 -5.09
C PHE A 79 7.34 -4.92 -4.31
N MET A 80 6.57 -6.01 -4.19
CA MET A 80 7.01 -7.20 -3.48
C MET A 80 8.24 -7.83 -4.15
N ASP A 81 8.27 -7.95 -5.48
CA ASP A 81 9.41 -8.54 -6.18
C ASP A 81 10.69 -7.69 -6.04
N ARG A 82 10.55 -6.35 -5.91
CA ARG A 82 11.68 -5.45 -5.66
C ARG A 82 12.31 -5.61 -4.28
N TYR A 83 11.52 -5.99 -3.28
CA TYR A 83 11.94 -6.03 -1.88
C TYR A 83 11.84 -7.43 -1.25
N ARG A 84 11.55 -8.47 -2.03
CA ARG A 84 11.47 -9.84 -1.52
C ARG A 84 12.84 -10.28 -0.99
N ASP A 85 12.81 -10.93 0.17
CA ASP A 85 13.89 -11.66 0.83
C ASP A 85 13.79 -13.18 0.55
#